data_AF-A0A2S6S2W2-F1
#
_entry.id   AF-A0A2S6S2W2-F1
#
_cell.length_a   1.000
_cell.length_b   1.000
_cell.length_c   1.000
_cell.angle_alpha   90.00
_cell.angle_beta   90.00
_cell.angle_gamma   90.00
#
_symmetry.space_group_name_H-M   'P 1'
#
loop_
_entity.id
_entity.type
_entity.pdbx_description
1 polymer ?
#
loop_
_entity_poly.entity_id
_entity_poly.type
_entity_poly.pdbx_seq_one_letter_code
_entity_poly.pdbx_strand_id
1 'polypeptide(L)'
;MKKVKINFKKQKSSSSYDFSNLLVLDLANNHQGSVKHGSKIIKETAKIIRNLKVRAGIKFQFRQLDTFIHKKHQKNSKESYVKRFKSTEMSLNDYKTLLDRVKKENIISICTPFDESSVDIAADMGFEILKIASCSAKDWPLLEKVSNSNLPIIISTGGLEVHEIDNIVSFFEHKGVDFAIMHCVSVYPSPNAILGLNQIDRLINRYPNITVGWSTHENPNDLMPISIAVAKGAKIFERHIGLETNKIKLNQYSSTPKQLERWMSAYKEAIKICGSGNEKNITNIEKDSLNQLRRGVFAKRVIKKGMKIFLNDIYFAFPYQSGQLDSEKWKPGTIVKKNILADSPIKEVDIRPPKQSRNLPLKHAIHDVKALLNEAKIILGDEFKIEYSHHYGIKNFHKIGATIINCINREYAKKIIVQLPGQKHPKHYHKRKEETFQVLYGVLHSDLNGKNKILYPGDTLLVQPGVWHSFWTDAGCIFEEVSTTHFDDDSFYKDKKINDMKRKDRKTFVNHWGRFEIPA
;
A
#
# COMPACT_ATOMS: atom_id res chain seq x y z
N MET A 1 27.31 -5.22 -36.61
CA MET A 1 26.26 -4.97 -35.59
C MET A 1 26.74 -3.90 -34.61
N LYS A 2 26.25 -2.65 -34.74
CA LYS A 2 26.60 -1.57 -33.82
C LYS A 2 25.87 -1.78 -32.49
N LYS A 3 26.62 -1.96 -31.40
CA LYS A 3 26.08 -2.04 -30.03
C LYS A 3 25.45 -0.69 -29.67
N VAL A 4 24.13 -0.64 -29.62
CA VAL A 4 23.37 0.47 -29.03
C VAL A 4 23.60 0.40 -27.52
N LYS A 5 24.39 1.33 -26.98
CA LYS A 5 24.46 1.55 -25.53
C LYS A 5 23.16 2.22 -25.10
N ILE A 6 22.24 1.44 -24.53
CA ILE A 6 21.05 1.98 -23.88
C ILE A 6 21.50 2.56 -22.54
N ASN A 7 21.48 3.88 -22.43
CA ASN A 7 21.90 4.62 -21.24
C ASN A 7 20.68 4.78 -20.33
N PHE A 8 20.43 3.81 -19.44
CA PHE A 8 19.38 3.88 -18.40
C PHE A 8 19.77 4.84 -17.27
N LYS A 9 19.93 6.13 -17.58
CA LYS A 9 20.05 7.19 -16.57
C LYS A 9 19.29 8.43 -17.02
N LYS A 10 17.96 8.35 -17.04
CA LYS A 10 17.16 9.49 -16.57
C LYS A 10 16.99 9.29 -15.08
N GLN A 11 17.62 10.16 -14.30
CA GLN A 11 17.34 10.33 -12.88
C GLN A 11 15.82 10.47 -12.71
N LYS A 12 15.19 9.57 -11.95
CA LYS A 12 13.86 9.81 -11.37
C LYS A 12 13.95 11.19 -10.71
N SER A 13 13.14 12.15 -11.17
CA SER A 13 13.10 13.48 -10.55
C SER A 13 12.78 13.30 -9.05
N SER A 14 13.29 14.20 -8.22
CA SER A 14 13.23 14.11 -6.76
C SER A 14 11.83 14.26 -6.15
N SER A 15 10.75 14.22 -6.95
CA SER A 15 9.38 14.10 -6.47
C SER A 15 8.45 13.59 -7.57
N SER A 16 8.05 12.31 -7.51
CA SER A 16 6.96 11.78 -8.35
C SER A 16 5.64 12.48 -8.01
N TYR A 17 4.80 12.77 -8.99
CA TYR A 17 3.47 13.34 -8.77
C TYR A 17 2.57 12.40 -7.95
N ASP A 18 1.97 12.91 -6.86
CA ASP A 18 1.01 12.15 -6.06
C ASP A 18 -0.41 12.25 -6.65
N PHE A 19 -0.90 11.14 -7.20
CA PHE A 19 -2.26 11.03 -7.69
C PHE A 19 -3.27 10.63 -6.60
N SER A 20 -2.82 10.35 -5.38
CA SER A 20 -3.68 9.84 -4.31
C SER A 20 -4.77 10.85 -3.89
N ASN A 21 -5.91 10.29 -3.46
CA ASN A 21 -7.07 11.03 -2.94
C ASN A 21 -7.59 12.12 -3.91
N LEU A 22 -7.47 11.89 -5.22
CA LEU A 22 -7.90 12.83 -6.25
C LEU A 22 -9.31 12.51 -6.75
N LEU A 23 -10.22 13.47 -6.60
CA LEU A 23 -11.53 13.45 -7.23
C LEU A 23 -11.54 14.20 -8.56
N VAL A 24 -11.78 13.51 -9.66
CA VAL A 24 -11.89 14.09 -11.00
C VAL A 24 -13.37 14.30 -11.33
N LEU A 25 -13.76 15.55 -11.54
CA LEU A 25 -15.11 15.92 -11.95
C LEU A 25 -15.13 16.21 -13.45
N ASP A 26 -15.67 15.28 -14.25
CA ASP A 26 -15.68 15.40 -15.71
C ASP A 26 -16.81 16.31 -16.19
N LEU A 27 -16.46 17.50 -16.69
CA LEU A 27 -17.40 18.40 -17.32
C LEU A 27 -17.86 17.86 -18.69
N ALA A 28 -17.02 17.07 -19.36
CA ALA A 28 -17.23 16.59 -20.72
C ALA A 28 -17.77 17.73 -21.62
N ASN A 29 -18.88 17.48 -22.33
CA ASN A 29 -19.62 18.49 -23.08
C ASN A 29 -20.88 18.97 -22.34
N ASN A 30 -20.98 18.78 -21.01
CA ASN A 30 -22.15 19.17 -20.23
C ASN A 30 -22.31 20.69 -20.10
N HIS A 31 -21.29 21.47 -20.50
CA HIS A 31 -21.37 22.92 -20.68
C HIS A 31 -22.31 23.35 -21.82
N GLN A 32 -22.72 22.44 -22.72
CA GLN A 32 -23.66 22.69 -23.83
C GLN A 32 -23.23 23.86 -24.75
N GLY A 33 -21.92 24.03 -24.99
CA GLY A 33 -21.41 25.18 -25.77
C GLY A 33 -21.55 26.55 -25.09
N SER A 34 -21.86 26.60 -23.79
CA SER A 34 -22.10 27.87 -23.07
C SER A 34 -21.13 28.08 -21.92
N VAL A 35 -20.29 29.12 -22.01
CA VAL A 35 -19.40 29.56 -20.92
C VAL A 35 -20.18 29.86 -19.65
N LYS A 36 -21.34 30.53 -19.77
CA LYS A 36 -22.19 30.86 -18.62
C LYS A 36 -22.69 29.61 -17.91
N HIS A 37 -23.13 28.60 -18.66
CA HIS A 37 -23.60 27.34 -18.08
C HIS A 37 -22.44 26.52 -17.47
N GLY A 38 -21.33 26.36 -18.19
CA GLY A 38 -20.13 25.69 -17.69
C GLY A 38 -19.58 26.34 -16.43
N SER A 39 -19.51 27.68 -16.38
CA SER A 39 -19.08 28.44 -15.20
C SER A 39 -19.99 28.20 -14.00
N LYS A 40 -21.30 28.00 -14.22
CA LYS A 40 -22.25 27.68 -13.16
C LYS A 40 -22.02 26.27 -12.62
N ILE A 41 -21.80 25.28 -13.48
CA ILE A 41 -21.44 23.91 -13.08
C ILE A 41 -20.18 23.92 -12.22
N ILE A 42 -19.12 24.60 -12.68
CA ILE A 42 -17.84 24.73 -11.95
C ILE A 42 -18.06 25.39 -10.59
N LYS A 43 -18.81 26.49 -10.52
CA LYS A 43 -19.09 27.20 -9.26
C LYS A 43 -19.82 26.33 -8.23
N GLU A 44 -20.89 25.64 -8.65
CA GLU A 44 -21.68 24.82 -7.73
C GLU A 44 -20.89 23.60 -7.23
N THR A 45 -20.12 22.96 -8.10
CA THR A 45 -19.27 21.83 -7.71
C THR A 45 -18.08 22.26 -6.85
N ALA A 46 -17.44 23.40 -7.16
CA ALA A 46 -16.38 23.98 -6.34
C ALA A 46 -16.83 24.26 -4.90
N LYS A 47 -18.07 24.73 -4.72
CA LYS A 47 -18.66 24.93 -3.38
C LYS A 47 -18.71 23.61 -2.59
N ILE A 48 -19.13 22.52 -3.23
CA ILE A 48 -19.17 21.18 -2.63
C ILE A 48 -17.77 20.72 -2.24
N ILE A 49 -16.80 20.83 -3.15
CA ILE A 49 -15.41 20.42 -2.90
C ILE A 49 -14.82 21.16 -1.70
N ARG A 50 -15.03 22.49 -1.64
CA ARG A 50 -14.55 23.32 -0.53
C ARG A 50 -15.16 22.92 0.81
N ASN A 51 -16.47 22.66 0.83
CA ASN A 51 -17.17 22.20 2.04
C ASN A 51 -16.65 20.84 2.50
N LEU A 52 -16.35 19.95 1.55
CA LEU A 52 -15.87 18.61 1.84
C LEU A 52 -14.37 18.55 2.14
N LYS A 53 -13.60 19.60 1.82
CA LYS A 53 -12.14 19.65 1.98
C LYS A 53 -11.43 18.46 1.31
N VAL A 54 -11.86 18.11 0.11
CA VAL A 54 -11.27 17.03 -0.69
C VAL A 54 -10.41 17.61 -1.81
N ARG A 55 -9.33 16.92 -2.17
CA ARG A 55 -8.53 17.27 -3.34
C ARG A 55 -9.29 16.87 -4.60
N ALA A 56 -9.51 17.83 -5.49
CA ALA A 56 -10.29 17.61 -6.70
C ALA A 56 -9.66 18.29 -7.93
N GLY A 57 -10.06 17.82 -9.11
CA GLY A 57 -9.80 18.47 -10.39
C GLY A 57 -11.05 18.54 -11.26
N ILE A 58 -11.17 19.60 -12.06
CA ILE A 58 -12.20 19.69 -13.12
C ILE A 58 -11.56 19.25 -14.43
N LYS A 59 -12.22 18.30 -15.10
CA LYS A 59 -11.75 17.75 -16.36
C LYS A 59 -12.52 18.30 -17.56
N PHE A 60 -11.78 18.73 -18.58
CA PHE A 60 -12.27 19.19 -19.88
C PHE A 60 -11.94 18.17 -20.96
N GLN A 61 -12.62 18.26 -22.10
CA GLN A 61 -12.35 17.43 -23.27
C GLN A 61 -12.02 18.30 -24.48
N PHE A 62 -10.83 18.16 -25.04
CA PHE A 62 -10.37 18.94 -26.19
C PHE A 62 -10.35 18.08 -27.45
N ARG A 63 -10.99 18.60 -28.49
CA ARG A 63 -11.01 18.06 -29.85
C ARG A 63 -10.88 19.23 -30.80
N GLN A 64 -9.88 19.23 -31.68
CA GLN A 64 -9.81 20.22 -32.75
C GLN A 64 -10.77 19.80 -33.86
N LEU A 65 -12.02 20.26 -33.81
CA LEU A 65 -13.11 19.71 -34.63
C LEU A 65 -12.85 19.76 -36.15
N ASP A 66 -12.08 20.74 -36.63
CA ASP A 66 -11.70 20.86 -38.04
C ASP A 66 -10.86 19.69 -38.55
N THR A 67 -9.95 19.18 -37.70
CA THR A 67 -9.04 18.07 -38.04
C THR A 67 -9.53 16.74 -37.49
N PHE A 68 -10.18 16.75 -36.32
CA PHE A 68 -10.72 15.57 -35.64
C PHE A 68 -11.92 14.97 -36.39
N ILE A 69 -12.81 15.81 -36.93
CA ILE A 69 -13.95 15.33 -37.72
C ILE A 69 -13.53 15.22 -39.18
N HIS A 70 -13.52 13.98 -39.69
CA HIS A 70 -13.18 13.72 -41.08
C HIS A 70 -13.98 14.59 -42.06
N LYS A 71 -13.33 15.10 -43.12
CA LYS A 71 -13.88 16.07 -44.09
C LYS A 71 -15.29 15.73 -44.60
N LYS A 72 -15.59 14.45 -44.83
CA LYS A 72 -16.92 13.98 -45.29
C LYS A 72 -18.06 14.23 -44.28
N HIS A 73 -17.75 14.29 -42.99
CA HIS A 73 -18.71 14.52 -41.91
C HIS A 73 -18.82 16.00 -41.52
N GLN A 74 -18.13 16.91 -42.23
CA GLN A 74 -18.04 18.31 -41.82
C GLN A 74 -19.32 19.15 -42.06
N LYS A 75 -20.21 18.77 -42.96
CA LYS A 75 -21.44 19.55 -43.21
C LYS A 75 -22.72 18.77 -42.85
N ASN A 76 -22.83 17.52 -43.28
CA ASN A 76 -24.08 16.74 -43.20
C ASN A 76 -23.90 15.35 -42.58
N SER A 77 -23.21 15.26 -41.44
CA SER A 77 -23.01 13.96 -40.78
C SER A 77 -24.30 13.39 -40.22
N LYS A 78 -24.55 12.09 -40.45
CA LYS A 78 -25.60 11.32 -39.78
C LYS A 78 -25.16 10.81 -38.40
N GLU A 79 -23.85 10.81 -38.11
CA GLU A 79 -23.28 10.37 -36.84
C GLU A 79 -23.71 11.27 -35.68
N SER A 80 -24.30 10.66 -34.64
CA SER A 80 -24.86 11.37 -33.48
C SER A 80 -23.79 12.16 -32.71
N TYR A 81 -22.60 11.57 -32.52
CA TYR A 81 -21.50 12.24 -31.83
C TYR A 81 -20.94 13.43 -32.59
N VAL A 82 -20.88 13.37 -33.93
CA VAL A 82 -20.45 14.53 -34.74
C VAL A 82 -21.40 15.71 -34.54
N LYS A 83 -22.71 15.45 -34.55
CA LYS A 83 -23.72 16.49 -34.28
C LYS A 83 -23.57 17.05 -32.86
N ARG A 84 -23.36 16.17 -31.88
CA ARG A 84 -23.16 16.56 -30.47
C ARG A 84 -21.91 17.42 -30.27
N PHE A 85 -20.79 17.06 -30.87
CA PHE A 85 -19.54 17.81 -30.75
C PHE A 85 -19.69 19.22 -31.32
N LYS A 86 -20.25 19.35 -32.52
CA LYS A 86 -20.52 20.67 -33.12
C LYS A 86 -21.52 21.49 -32.33
N SER A 87 -22.60 20.88 -31.84
CA SER A 87 -23.61 21.62 -31.07
C SER A 87 -23.11 22.10 -29.72
N THR A 88 -21.94 21.63 -29.28
CA THR A 88 -21.35 21.99 -27.98
C THR A 88 -19.95 22.59 -28.12
N GLU A 89 -19.55 22.93 -29.34
CA GLU A 89 -18.26 23.55 -29.62
C GLU A 89 -18.09 24.86 -28.84
N MET A 90 -16.87 25.11 -28.41
CA MET A 90 -16.45 26.31 -27.69
C MET A 90 -15.11 26.77 -28.25
N SER A 91 -14.90 28.09 -28.30
CA SER A 91 -13.61 28.65 -28.71
C SER A 91 -12.54 28.42 -27.63
N LEU A 92 -11.26 28.57 -27.99
CA LEU A 92 -10.17 28.52 -27.02
C LEU A 92 -10.30 29.62 -25.94
N ASN A 93 -10.82 30.79 -26.29
CA ASN A 93 -11.09 31.86 -25.32
C ASN A 93 -12.21 31.49 -24.33
N ASP A 94 -13.21 30.75 -24.80
CA ASP A 94 -14.27 30.25 -23.95
C ASP A 94 -13.73 29.21 -22.95
N TYR A 95 -12.91 28.25 -23.44
CA TYR A 95 -12.21 27.31 -22.57
C TYR A 95 -11.27 27.99 -21.59
N LYS A 96 -10.53 29.02 -22.03
CA LYS A 96 -9.68 29.84 -21.16
C LYS A 96 -10.48 30.50 -20.03
N THR A 97 -11.65 31.05 -20.35
CA THR A 97 -12.55 31.64 -19.34
C THR A 97 -12.99 30.62 -18.30
N LEU A 98 -13.31 29.38 -18.72
CA LEU A 98 -13.65 28.30 -17.79
C LEU A 98 -12.43 27.83 -16.97
N LEU A 99 -11.24 27.75 -17.59
CA LEU A 99 -10.00 27.39 -16.93
C LEU A 99 -9.60 28.41 -15.85
N ASP A 100 -9.68 29.70 -16.15
CA ASP A 100 -9.42 30.78 -15.20
C ASP A 100 -10.37 30.69 -14.00
N ARG A 101 -11.62 30.26 -14.24
CA ARG A 101 -12.57 30.00 -13.15
C ARG A 101 -12.14 28.81 -12.29
N VAL A 102 -11.69 27.71 -12.88
CA VAL A 102 -11.17 26.54 -12.14
C VAL A 102 -9.96 26.94 -11.29
N LYS A 103 -9.01 27.69 -11.87
CA LYS A 103 -7.83 28.21 -11.18
C LYS A 103 -8.21 29.14 -10.01
N LYS A 104 -9.19 30.04 -10.20
CA LYS A 104 -9.69 30.92 -9.13
C LYS A 104 -10.29 30.18 -7.94
N GLU A 105 -10.84 28.98 -8.15
CA GLU A 105 -11.40 28.16 -7.08
C GLU A 105 -10.33 27.24 -6.42
N ASN A 106 -9.05 27.36 -6.81
CA ASN A 106 -7.95 26.49 -6.38
C ASN A 106 -8.23 24.98 -6.61
N ILE A 107 -8.82 24.66 -7.75
CA ILE A 107 -9.10 23.28 -8.17
C ILE A 107 -8.14 22.90 -9.30
N ILE A 108 -7.67 21.65 -9.31
CA ILE A 108 -6.72 21.16 -10.31
C ILE A 108 -7.38 21.17 -11.69
N SER A 109 -6.65 21.65 -12.69
CA SER A 109 -7.07 21.68 -14.09
C SER A 109 -6.64 20.41 -14.82
N ILE A 110 -7.60 19.67 -15.39
CA ILE A 110 -7.34 18.41 -16.10
C ILE A 110 -7.89 18.51 -17.53
N CYS A 111 -7.13 18.05 -18.52
CA CYS A 111 -7.59 18.00 -19.91
C CYS A 111 -7.53 16.58 -20.47
N THR A 112 -8.57 16.14 -21.17
CA THR A 112 -8.55 14.97 -22.05
C THR A 112 -8.38 15.42 -23.49
N PRO A 113 -7.14 15.42 -24.04
CA PRO A 113 -6.93 15.62 -25.47
C PRO A 113 -7.35 14.36 -26.24
N PHE A 114 -7.97 14.55 -27.40
CA PHE A 114 -8.37 13.47 -28.31
C PHE A 114 -7.58 13.48 -29.64
N ASP A 115 -6.66 14.43 -29.80
CA ASP A 115 -5.77 14.62 -30.94
C ASP A 115 -4.47 15.30 -30.48
N GLU A 116 -3.40 15.19 -31.27
CA GLU A 116 -2.07 15.65 -30.91
C GLU A 116 -1.99 17.17 -30.71
N SER A 117 -2.72 17.93 -31.53
CA SER A 117 -2.83 19.39 -31.36
C SER A 117 -3.45 19.80 -30.03
N SER A 118 -4.43 19.03 -29.57
CA SER A 118 -5.07 19.28 -28.28
C SER A 118 -4.15 19.03 -27.10
N VAL A 119 -3.09 18.22 -27.25
CA VAL A 119 -2.04 18.05 -26.23
C VAL A 119 -1.26 19.35 -26.07
N ASP A 120 -0.78 19.92 -27.18
CA ASP A 120 0.00 21.17 -27.17
C ASP A 120 -0.84 22.32 -26.62
N ILE A 121 -2.08 22.46 -27.09
CA ILE A 121 -3.00 23.50 -26.61
C ILE A 121 -3.25 23.37 -25.10
N ALA A 122 -3.45 22.15 -24.58
CA ALA A 122 -3.64 21.95 -23.15
C ALA A 122 -2.39 22.33 -22.33
N ALA A 123 -1.20 21.96 -22.81
CA ALA A 123 0.05 22.34 -22.17
C ALA A 123 0.25 23.87 -22.18
N ASP A 124 0.04 24.53 -23.33
CA ASP A 124 0.20 25.98 -23.50
C ASP A 124 -0.80 26.79 -22.66
N MET A 125 -2.03 26.28 -22.50
CA MET A 125 -3.03 26.89 -21.60
C MET A 125 -2.69 26.69 -20.11
N GLY A 126 -1.70 25.86 -19.80
CA GLY A 126 -1.25 25.56 -18.44
C GLY A 126 -2.26 24.70 -17.68
N PHE A 127 -2.73 23.62 -18.30
CA PHE A 127 -3.38 22.52 -17.59
C PHE A 127 -2.36 21.72 -16.78
N GLU A 128 -2.77 21.19 -15.63
CA GLU A 128 -1.85 20.54 -14.68
C GLU A 128 -1.75 19.03 -14.88
N ILE A 129 -2.78 18.38 -15.44
CA ILE A 129 -2.81 16.93 -15.67
C ILE A 129 -3.42 16.65 -17.05
N LEU A 130 -2.84 15.69 -17.77
CA LEU A 130 -3.46 15.11 -18.96
C LEU A 130 -4.17 13.80 -18.64
N LYS A 131 -5.34 13.61 -19.24
CA LYS A 131 -6.13 12.38 -19.15
C LYS A 131 -6.18 11.72 -20.53
N ILE A 132 -5.91 10.43 -20.62
CA ILE A 132 -6.19 9.62 -21.81
C ILE A 132 -7.51 8.88 -21.63
N ALA A 133 -8.46 9.10 -22.55
CA ALA A 133 -9.74 8.39 -22.55
C ALA A 133 -9.58 6.92 -22.96
N SER A 134 -10.49 6.04 -22.54
CA SER A 134 -10.43 4.61 -22.89
C SER A 134 -10.39 4.36 -24.40
N CYS A 135 -11.13 5.15 -25.19
CA CYS A 135 -11.13 5.04 -26.65
C CYS A 135 -9.82 5.48 -27.31
N SER A 136 -8.99 6.25 -26.60
CA SER A 136 -7.67 6.71 -27.04
C SER A 136 -6.52 5.94 -26.40
N ALA A 137 -6.81 4.96 -25.52
CA ALA A 137 -5.78 4.23 -24.79
C ALA A 137 -4.90 3.34 -25.68
N LYS A 138 -5.31 3.10 -26.93
CA LYS A 138 -4.53 2.41 -27.97
C LYS A 138 -4.14 3.31 -29.14
N ASP A 139 -4.35 4.62 -29.00
CA ASP A 139 -3.96 5.61 -29.99
C ASP A 139 -2.47 5.95 -29.78
N TRP A 140 -1.59 5.07 -30.28
CA TRP A 140 -0.15 5.18 -30.07
C TRP A 140 0.46 6.53 -30.52
N PRO A 141 0.05 7.14 -31.65
CA PRO A 141 0.46 8.51 -31.98
C PRO A 141 0.13 9.52 -30.88
N LEU A 142 -1.09 9.49 -30.35
CA LEU A 142 -1.49 10.36 -29.25
C LEU A 142 -0.75 10.04 -27.94
N LEU A 143 -0.54 8.75 -27.62
CA LEU A 143 0.24 8.35 -26.43
C LEU A 143 1.68 8.85 -26.49
N GLU A 144 2.32 8.78 -27.65
CA GLU A 144 3.66 9.33 -27.88
C GLU A 144 3.67 10.84 -27.64
N LYS A 145 2.69 11.57 -28.21
CA LYS A 145 2.55 13.01 -28.00
C LYS A 145 2.34 13.37 -26.53
N VAL A 146 1.42 12.69 -25.84
CA VAL A 146 1.13 12.90 -24.41
C VAL A 146 2.36 12.61 -23.54
N SER A 147 3.11 11.54 -23.84
CA SER A 147 4.32 11.18 -23.09
C SER A 147 5.43 12.24 -23.13
N ASN A 148 5.43 13.08 -24.18
CA ASN A 148 6.42 14.15 -24.36
C ASN A 148 5.98 15.50 -23.74
N SER A 149 4.80 15.58 -23.13
CA SER A 149 4.26 16.82 -22.53
C SER A 149 4.92 17.22 -21.20
N ASN A 150 5.61 16.30 -20.53
CA ASN A 150 6.10 16.43 -19.15
C ASN A 150 5.02 16.71 -18.08
N LEU A 151 3.74 16.54 -18.41
CA LEU A 151 2.64 16.64 -17.45
C LEU A 151 2.33 15.25 -16.84
N PRO A 152 1.85 15.18 -15.58
CA PRO A 152 1.27 13.97 -15.01
C PRO A 152 0.10 13.43 -15.86
N ILE A 153 -0.01 12.10 -15.94
CA ILE A 153 -0.94 11.44 -16.86
C ILE A 153 -1.90 10.49 -16.12
N ILE A 154 -3.19 10.54 -16.44
CA ILE A 154 -4.20 9.59 -15.94
C ILE A 154 -4.83 8.83 -17.13
N ILE A 155 -4.80 7.51 -17.12
CA ILE A 155 -5.21 6.68 -18.28
C ILE A 155 -6.41 5.81 -17.91
N SER A 156 -7.47 5.83 -18.70
CA SER A 156 -8.61 4.91 -18.49
C SER A 156 -8.42 3.67 -19.35
N THR A 157 -8.72 2.50 -18.78
CA THR A 157 -8.47 1.21 -19.42
C THR A 157 -9.75 0.47 -19.79
N GLY A 158 -10.86 1.19 -19.98
CA GLY A 158 -12.16 0.57 -20.21
C GLY A 158 -12.25 -0.14 -21.56
N GLY A 159 -12.59 -1.43 -21.54
CA GLY A 159 -12.66 -2.26 -22.74
C GLY A 159 -11.32 -2.75 -23.27
N LEU A 160 -10.23 -2.59 -22.51
CA LEU A 160 -8.93 -3.16 -22.85
C LEU A 160 -8.76 -4.56 -22.27
N GLU A 161 -8.03 -5.39 -22.99
CA GLU A 161 -7.48 -6.63 -22.46
C GLU A 161 -6.27 -6.35 -21.58
N VAL A 162 -5.93 -7.32 -20.73
CA VAL A 162 -4.82 -7.23 -19.78
C VAL A 162 -3.49 -6.91 -20.47
N HIS A 163 -3.20 -7.60 -21.57
CA HIS A 163 -1.94 -7.44 -22.29
C HIS A 163 -1.83 -6.06 -22.95
N GLU A 164 -2.95 -5.43 -23.29
CA GLU A 164 -2.98 -4.06 -23.82
C GLU A 164 -2.67 -3.04 -22.71
N ILE A 165 -3.17 -3.30 -21.49
CA ILE A 165 -2.80 -2.50 -20.30
C ILE A 165 -1.30 -2.68 -19.99
N ASP A 166 -0.76 -3.91 -20.10
CA ASP A 166 0.67 -4.17 -19.92
C ASP A 166 1.53 -3.35 -20.89
N ASN A 167 1.12 -3.27 -22.17
CA ASN A 167 1.83 -2.46 -23.17
C ASN A 167 1.85 -0.97 -22.81
N ILE A 168 0.72 -0.43 -22.33
CA ILE A 168 0.61 0.97 -21.90
C ILE A 168 1.52 1.22 -20.69
N VAL A 169 1.47 0.34 -19.68
CA VAL A 169 2.30 0.46 -18.47
C VAL A 169 3.77 0.42 -18.84
N SER A 170 4.20 -0.57 -19.61
CA SER A 170 5.59 -0.71 -20.05
C SER A 170 6.07 0.51 -20.84
N PHE A 171 5.22 1.05 -21.72
CA PHE A 171 5.53 2.26 -22.48
C PHE A 171 5.78 3.48 -21.57
N PHE A 172 4.87 3.78 -20.66
CA PHE A 172 5.00 4.96 -19.79
C PHE A 172 6.10 4.80 -18.73
N GLU A 173 6.33 3.60 -18.20
CA GLU A 173 7.48 3.31 -17.34
C GLU A 173 8.80 3.53 -18.08
N HIS A 174 8.91 3.07 -19.33
CA HIS A 174 10.10 3.29 -20.16
C HIS A 174 10.33 4.78 -20.49
N LYS A 175 9.25 5.55 -20.71
CA LYS A 175 9.34 7.01 -20.89
C LYS A 175 9.75 7.74 -19.60
N GLY A 176 9.53 7.12 -18.44
CA GLY A 176 9.89 7.67 -17.13
C GLY A 176 9.04 8.88 -16.73
N VAL A 177 7.75 8.87 -17.10
CA VAL A 177 6.78 9.91 -16.73
C VAL A 177 5.90 9.47 -15.57
N ASP A 178 5.34 10.42 -14.84
CA ASP A 178 4.38 10.12 -13.78
C ASP A 178 3.01 9.78 -14.38
N PHE A 179 2.48 8.60 -14.08
CA PHE A 179 1.17 8.20 -14.55
C PHE A 179 0.37 7.34 -13.56
N ALA A 180 -0.95 7.35 -13.74
CA ALA A 180 -1.91 6.53 -13.04
C ALA A 180 -2.85 5.83 -14.04
N ILE A 181 -3.44 4.71 -13.62
CA ILE A 181 -4.40 3.94 -14.42
C ILE A 181 -5.76 3.87 -13.72
N MET A 182 -6.83 3.88 -14.50
CA MET A 182 -8.20 3.90 -14.02
C MET A 182 -8.95 2.69 -14.55
N HIS A 183 -9.46 1.85 -13.64
CA HIS A 183 -10.50 0.90 -13.99
C HIS A 183 -11.75 1.67 -14.45
N CYS A 184 -12.37 1.21 -15.52
CA CYS A 184 -13.51 1.89 -16.15
C CYS A 184 -14.33 0.90 -16.97
N VAL A 185 -15.63 1.16 -17.10
CA VAL A 185 -16.52 0.47 -18.04
C VAL A 185 -17.10 1.50 -19.01
N SER A 186 -16.88 1.31 -20.31
CA SER A 186 -17.26 2.28 -21.35
C SER A 186 -18.72 2.11 -21.81
N VAL A 187 -19.65 1.92 -20.87
CA VAL A 187 -21.11 1.81 -21.11
C VAL A 187 -21.82 2.93 -20.34
N TYR A 188 -22.79 3.59 -20.96
CA TYR A 188 -23.32 4.89 -20.49
C TYR A 188 -24.87 4.88 -20.43
N PRO A 189 -25.51 4.67 -19.26
CA PRO A 189 -24.90 4.33 -17.98
C PRO A 189 -24.48 2.86 -17.87
N SER A 190 -23.48 2.56 -17.05
CA SER A 190 -23.00 1.20 -16.79
C SER A 190 -23.90 0.48 -15.76
N PRO A 191 -24.50 -0.67 -16.09
CA PRO A 191 -25.24 -1.46 -15.11
C PRO A 191 -24.31 -2.14 -14.11
N ASN A 192 -24.78 -2.32 -12.87
CA ASN A 192 -23.98 -2.87 -11.76
C ASN A 192 -23.35 -4.23 -12.09
N ALA A 193 -24.06 -5.08 -12.84
CA ALA A 193 -23.61 -6.42 -13.22
C ALA A 193 -22.28 -6.42 -14.03
N ILE A 194 -21.95 -5.32 -14.69
CA ILE A 194 -20.73 -5.23 -15.51
C ILE A 194 -19.66 -4.30 -14.94
N LEU A 195 -19.90 -3.67 -13.78
CA LEU A 195 -18.94 -2.72 -13.18
C LEU A 195 -17.59 -3.38 -12.88
N GLY A 196 -17.56 -4.67 -12.53
CA GLY A 196 -16.33 -5.45 -12.43
C GLY A 196 -15.30 -4.91 -11.43
N LEU A 197 -15.71 -4.38 -10.27
CA LEU A 197 -14.82 -3.64 -9.35
C LEU A 197 -13.68 -4.48 -8.75
N ASN A 198 -13.71 -5.82 -8.82
CA ASN A 198 -12.55 -6.67 -8.50
C ASN A 198 -11.34 -6.42 -9.41
N GLN A 199 -11.53 -5.78 -10.57
CA GLN A 199 -10.43 -5.35 -11.43
C GLN A 199 -9.53 -4.32 -10.74
N ILE A 200 -10.04 -3.53 -9.79
CA ILE A 200 -9.22 -2.58 -9.02
C ILE A 200 -8.14 -3.35 -8.22
N ASP A 201 -8.53 -4.37 -7.45
CA ASP A 201 -7.60 -5.23 -6.70
C ASP A 201 -6.56 -5.88 -7.64
N ARG A 202 -7.02 -6.36 -8.79
CA ARG A 202 -6.16 -7.01 -9.78
C ARG A 202 -5.12 -6.05 -10.34
N LEU A 203 -5.52 -4.82 -10.68
CA LEU A 203 -4.62 -3.79 -11.19
C LEU A 203 -3.61 -3.34 -10.11
N ILE A 204 -4.05 -3.17 -8.86
CA ILE A 204 -3.17 -2.82 -7.73
C ILE A 204 -2.12 -3.90 -7.51
N ASN A 205 -2.54 -5.17 -7.49
CA ASN A 205 -1.61 -6.29 -7.30
C ASN A 205 -0.65 -6.47 -8.48
N ARG A 206 -1.10 -6.20 -9.71
CA ARG A 206 -0.27 -6.34 -10.92
C ARG A 206 0.73 -5.20 -11.08
N TYR A 207 0.36 -3.99 -10.66
CA TYR A 207 1.17 -2.78 -10.83
C TYR A 207 1.34 -2.03 -9.49
N PRO A 208 2.07 -2.60 -8.51
CA PRO A 208 2.09 -2.11 -7.13
C PRO A 208 2.66 -0.69 -6.96
N ASN A 209 3.44 -0.21 -7.93
CA ASN A 209 4.06 1.12 -7.92
C ASN A 209 3.24 2.18 -8.67
N ILE A 210 2.09 1.81 -9.26
CA ILE A 210 1.25 2.69 -10.07
C ILE A 210 -0.03 2.98 -9.29
N THR A 211 -0.42 4.26 -9.26
CA THR A 211 -1.70 4.61 -8.63
C THR A 211 -2.85 4.08 -9.48
N VAL A 212 -3.74 3.31 -8.87
CA VAL A 212 -4.96 2.79 -9.49
C VAL A 212 -6.16 3.58 -8.98
N GLY A 213 -7.02 4.01 -9.91
CA GLY A 213 -8.29 4.62 -9.59
C GLY A 213 -9.46 3.98 -10.32
N TRP A 214 -10.61 4.64 -10.22
CA TRP A 214 -11.86 4.19 -10.81
C TRP A 214 -12.61 5.36 -11.44
N SER A 215 -12.89 5.23 -12.74
CA SER A 215 -13.70 6.16 -13.53
C SER A 215 -15.04 5.49 -13.82
N THR A 216 -16.14 6.18 -13.48
CA THR A 216 -17.48 5.58 -13.49
C THR A 216 -18.47 6.29 -14.39
N HIS A 217 -19.34 5.48 -14.98
CA HIS A 217 -20.51 5.89 -15.76
C HIS A 217 -21.79 5.25 -15.19
N GLU A 218 -21.77 4.86 -13.92
CA GLU A 218 -22.91 4.25 -13.23
C GLU A 218 -24.12 5.18 -13.10
N ASN A 219 -25.24 4.61 -12.64
CA ASN A 219 -26.43 5.38 -12.31
C ASN A 219 -26.11 6.42 -11.22
N PRO A 220 -26.38 7.72 -11.45
CA PRO A 220 -26.03 8.77 -10.50
C PRO A 220 -26.69 8.68 -9.11
N ASN A 221 -27.74 7.89 -8.96
CA ASN A 221 -28.43 7.70 -7.69
C ASN A 221 -27.93 6.49 -6.89
N ASP A 222 -27.13 5.60 -7.51
CA ASP A 222 -26.51 4.48 -6.81
C ASP A 222 -25.24 4.96 -6.09
N LEU A 223 -25.13 4.60 -4.81
CA LEU A 223 -24.07 5.00 -3.91
C LEU A 223 -23.22 3.80 -3.45
N MET A 224 -23.66 2.57 -3.73
CA MET A 224 -22.95 1.37 -3.31
C MET A 224 -21.63 1.16 -4.08
N PRO A 225 -21.56 1.37 -5.41
CA PRO A 225 -20.33 1.16 -6.16
C PRO A 225 -19.13 1.99 -5.69
N ILE A 226 -19.31 3.27 -5.34
CA ILE A 226 -18.22 4.11 -4.84
C ILE A 226 -17.65 3.59 -3.52
N SER A 227 -18.52 3.12 -2.62
CA SER A 227 -18.09 2.52 -1.37
C SER A 227 -17.28 1.25 -1.59
N ILE A 228 -17.68 0.43 -2.58
CA ILE A 228 -16.91 -0.77 -2.97
C ILE A 228 -15.58 -0.37 -3.60
N ALA A 229 -15.54 0.61 -4.51
CA ALA A 229 -14.30 1.06 -5.14
C ALA A 229 -13.30 1.60 -4.11
N VAL A 230 -13.77 2.31 -3.07
CA VAL A 230 -12.96 2.71 -1.91
C VAL A 230 -12.42 1.49 -1.17
N ALA A 231 -13.28 0.52 -0.83
CA ALA A 231 -12.88 -0.69 -0.12
C ALA A 231 -11.88 -1.56 -0.91
N LYS A 232 -11.91 -1.47 -2.24
CA LYS A 232 -10.96 -2.11 -3.17
C LYS A 232 -9.64 -1.34 -3.34
N GLY A 233 -9.49 -0.20 -2.67
CA GLY A 233 -8.24 0.55 -2.64
C GLY A 233 -8.02 1.50 -3.81
N ALA A 234 -9.05 1.86 -4.59
CA ALA A 234 -8.94 2.93 -5.58
C ALA A 234 -8.53 4.25 -4.90
N LYS A 235 -7.62 5.00 -5.53
CA LYS A 235 -7.08 6.25 -5.00
C LYS A 235 -7.44 7.49 -5.81
N ILE A 236 -7.97 7.31 -7.01
CA ILE A 236 -8.51 8.37 -7.86
C ILE A 236 -9.94 7.98 -8.19
N PHE A 237 -10.86 8.94 -8.18
CA PHE A 237 -12.26 8.70 -8.46
C PHE A 237 -12.73 9.70 -9.51
N GLU A 238 -13.26 9.23 -10.63
CA GLU A 238 -13.73 10.10 -11.71
C GLU A 238 -15.22 9.92 -11.97
N ARG A 239 -15.95 11.04 -12.07
CA ARG A 239 -17.39 11.04 -12.33
C ARG A 239 -17.81 12.26 -13.14
N HIS A 240 -18.72 12.05 -14.09
CA HIS A 240 -19.30 13.16 -14.86
C HIS A 240 -20.19 14.05 -13.99
N ILE A 241 -20.13 15.36 -14.23
CA ILE A 241 -20.92 16.37 -13.52
C ILE A 241 -21.69 17.25 -14.51
N GLY A 242 -22.83 17.77 -14.08
CA GLY A 242 -23.58 18.76 -14.86
C GLY A 242 -24.69 19.41 -14.05
N LEU A 243 -25.47 20.26 -14.72
CA LEU A 243 -26.56 20.97 -14.08
C LEU A 243 -27.79 20.96 -14.98
N GLU A 244 -28.92 20.56 -14.42
CA GLU A 244 -30.21 20.66 -15.11
C GLU A 244 -30.75 22.09 -15.04
N THR A 245 -31.47 22.48 -16.08
CA THR A 245 -32.25 23.71 -16.12
C THR A 245 -33.58 23.44 -16.82
N ASN A 246 -34.51 24.38 -16.82
CA ASN A 246 -35.78 24.25 -17.54
C ASN A 246 -35.60 23.94 -19.05
N LYS A 247 -34.41 24.19 -19.62
CA LYS A 247 -34.09 23.95 -21.04
C LYS A 247 -33.04 22.86 -21.27
N ILE A 248 -32.32 22.43 -20.23
CA ILE A 248 -31.19 21.50 -20.35
C ILE A 248 -31.47 20.30 -19.46
N LYS A 249 -31.68 19.14 -20.10
CA LYS A 249 -31.77 17.84 -19.43
C LYS A 249 -30.39 17.21 -19.35
N LEU A 250 -30.04 16.66 -18.19
CA LEU A 250 -28.75 16.01 -18.00
C LEU A 250 -28.78 14.58 -18.55
N ASN A 251 -27.63 14.08 -19.00
CA ASN A 251 -27.52 12.68 -19.41
C ASN A 251 -27.62 11.74 -18.20
N GLN A 252 -27.89 10.46 -18.47
CA GLN A 252 -28.22 9.47 -17.43
C GLN A 252 -27.04 9.02 -16.55
N TYR A 253 -25.81 9.47 -16.83
CA TYR A 253 -24.59 9.04 -16.14
C TYR A 253 -23.82 10.21 -15.50
N SER A 254 -24.33 11.45 -15.58
CA SER A 254 -23.75 12.62 -14.92
C SER A 254 -24.49 12.97 -13.64
N SER A 255 -23.75 13.40 -12.62
CA SER A 255 -24.32 13.88 -11.36
C SER A 255 -24.66 15.36 -11.42
N THR A 256 -25.85 15.70 -10.93
CA THR A 256 -26.16 17.04 -10.43
C THR A 256 -25.35 17.34 -9.14
N PRO A 257 -25.24 18.62 -8.71
CA PRO A 257 -24.56 18.96 -7.46
C PRO A 257 -25.09 18.17 -6.24
N LYS A 258 -26.41 18.03 -6.11
CA LYS A 258 -27.04 17.25 -5.02
C LYS A 258 -26.68 15.77 -5.05
N GLN A 259 -26.59 15.17 -6.24
CA GLN A 259 -26.16 13.77 -6.39
C GLN A 259 -24.67 13.61 -6.08
N LEU A 260 -23.84 14.57 -6.49
CA LEU A 260 -22.41 14.58 -6.15
C LEU A 260 -22.20 14.67 -4.63
N GLU A 261 -22.94 15.52 -3.92
CA GLU A 261 -22.87 15.58 -2.44
C GLU A 261 -23.17 14.23 -1.78
N ARG A 262 -24.23 13.55 -2.23
CA ARG A 262 -24.60 12.21 -1.72
C ARG A 262 -23.52 11.17 -2.02
N TRP A 263 -22.98 11.19 -3.24
CA TRP A 263 -21.91 10.29 -3.66
C TRP A 263 -20.63 10.50 -2.86
N MET A 264 -20.28 11.75 -2.58
CA MET A 264 -19.15 12.08 -1.73
C MET A 264 -19.37 11.76 -0.24
N SER A 265 -20.61 11.82 0.24
CA SER A 265 -20.96 11.34 1.58
C SER A 265 -20.72 9.84 1.70
N ALA A 266 -21.11 9.06 0.68
CA ALA A 266 -20.86 7.62 0.64
C ALA A 266 -19.36 7.31 0.58
N TYR A 267 -18.60 8.04 -0.25
CA TYR A 267 -17.13 7.96 -0.29
C TYR A 267 -16.49 8.16 1.08
N LYS A 268 -16.87 9.23 1.82
CA LYS A 268 -16.32 9.52 3.15
C LYS A 268 -16.71 8.47 4.19
N GLU A 269 -17.96 8.00 4.17
CA GLU A 269 -18.40 6.94 5.08
C GLU A 269 -17.65 5.63 4.80
N ALA A 270 -17.43 5.30 3.52
CA ALA A 270 -16.63 4.14 3.14
C ALA A 270 -15.19 4.24 3.66
N ILE A 271 -14.53 5.40 3.57
CA ILE A 271 -13.19 5.60 4.17
C ILE A 271 -13.23 5.32 5.68
N LYS A 272 -14.22 5.85 6.39
CA LYS A 272 -14.37 5.66 7.82
C LYS A 272 -14.60 4.18 8.19
N ILE A 273 -15.42 3.48 7.42
CA ILE A 273 -15.71 2.05 7.61
C ILE A 273 -14.48 1.19 7.31
N CYS A 274 -13.74 1.49 6.24
CA CYS A 274 -12.55 0.72 5.85
C CYS A 274 -11.39 0.90 6.85
N GLY A 275 -11.29 2.06 7.49
CA GLY A 275 -10.22 2.36 8.45
C GLY A 275 -8.85 2.55 7.80
N SER A 276 -7.79 2.60 8.61
CA SER A 276 -6.42 2.93 8.15
C SER A 276 -5.63 1.75 7.58
N GLY A 277 -6.08 0.50 7.78
CA GLY A 277 -5.44 -0.73 7.30
C GLY A 277 -4.09 -1.08 7.94
N ASN A 278 -3.36 -0.09 8.46
CA ASN A 278 -1.98 -0.24 8.95
C ASN A 278 -1.89 -0.78 10.39
N GLU A 279 -2.91 -0.57 11.22
CA GLU A 279 -2.93 -1.05 12.60
C GLU A 279 -4.33 -1.47 13.03
N LYS A 280 -4.42 -2.49 13.86
CA LYS A 280 -5.68 -2.87 14.50
C LYS A 280 -6.02 -1.83 15.57
N ASN A 281 -7.08 -1.07 15.37
CA ASN A 281 -7.60 -0.14 16.37
C ASN A 281 -8.27 -0.91 17.51
N ILE A 282 -7.56 -1.08 18.63
CA ILE A 282 -8.13 -1.69 19.85
C ILE A 282 -8.73 -0.59 20.71
N THR A 283 -10.05 -0.58 20.87
CA THR A 283 -10.74 0.45 21.67
C THR A 283 -10.91 0.02 23.13
N ASN A 284 -11.00 0.98 24.05
CA ASN A 284 -11.30 0.66 25.46
C ASN A 284 -12.71 0.06 25.60
N ILE A 285 -13.66 0.52 24.78
CA ILE A 285 -15.02 -0.03 24.76
C ILE A 285 -15.00 -1.53 24.41
N GLU A 286 -14.26 -1.92 23.37
CA GLU A 286 -14.08 -3.33 23.01
C GLU A 286 -13.42 -4.11 24.16
N LYS A 287 -12.36 -3.58 24.78
CA LYS A 287 -11.69 -4.22 25.93
C LYS A 287 -12.64 -4.44 27.09
N ASP A 288 -13.48 -3.45 27.41
CA ASP A 288 -14.43 -3.52 28.51
C ASP A 288 -15.55 -4.51 28.23
N SER A 289 -16.09 -4.54 27.02
CA SER A 289 -17.05 -5.56 26.58
C SER A 289 -16.45 -6.97 26.67
N LEU A 290 -15.20 -7.15 26.24
CA LEU A 290 -14.51 -8.43 26.36
C LEU A 290 -14.23 -8.80 27.82
N ASN A 291 -13.80 -7.86 28.66
CA ASN A 291 -13.56 -8.06 30.10
C ASN A 291 -14.79 -8.63 30.82
N GLN A 292 -15.99 -8.21 30.43
CA GLN A 292 -17.25 -8.69 31.01
C GLN A 292 -17.58 -10.14 30.65
N LEU A 293 -17.04 -10.68 29.54
CA LEU A 293 -17.36 -12.01 29.03
C LEU A 293 -16.28 -13.06 29.34
N ARG A 294 -15.25 -12.70 30.12
CA ARG A 294 -14.13 -13.61 30.40
C ARG A 294 -14.50 -14.69 31.40
N ARG A 295 -13.73 -15.78 31.35
CA ARG A 295 -13.71 -16.78 32.42
C ARG A 295 -12.62 -16.43 33.43
N GLY A 296 -13.00 -16.47 34.70
CA GLY A 296 -12.06 -16.44 35.81
C GLY A 296 -11.55 -17.84 36.17
N VAL A 297 -10.45 -17.88 36.89
CA VAL A 297 -9.90 -19.11 37.50
C VAL A 297 -10.50 -19.30 38.89
N PHE A 298 -11.07 -20.48 39.12
CA PHE A 298 -11.64 -20.90 40.40
C PHE A 298 -10.88 -22.11 40.93
N ALA A 299 -10.80 -22.22 42.25
CA ALA A 299 -10.17 -23.36 42.90
C ALA A 299 -11.13 -24.56 42.87
N LYS A 300 -10.71 -25.69 42.31
CA LYS A 300 -11.51 -26.94 42.30
C LYS A 300 -11.53 -27.64 43.65
N ARG A 301 -10.57 -27.31 44.51
CA ARG A 301 -10.36 -27.88 45.85
C ARG A 301 -9.67 -26.85 46.74
N VAL A 302 -9.53 -27.14 48.02
CA VAL A 302 -8.73 -26.31 48.94
C VAL A 302 -7.26 -26.28 48.49
N ILE A 303 -6.69 -25.09 48.34
CA ILE A 303 -5.29 -24.87 47.95
C ILE A 303 -4.56 -24.14 49.08
N LYS A 304 -3.47 -24.73 49.59
CA LYS A 304 -2.68 -24.15 50.68
C LYS A 304 -1.68 -23.10 50.18
N LYS A 305 -1.34 -22.14 51.05
CA LYS A 305 -0.27 -21.16 50.82
C LYS A 305 1.03 -21.86 50.39
N GLY A 306 1.67 -21.31 49.36
CA GLY A 306 2.94 -21.81 48.83
C GLY A 306 2.81 -22.92 47.78
N MET A 307 1.61 -23.52 47.60
CA MET A 307 1.39 -24.55 46.58
C MET A 307 1.49 -23.99 45.16
N LYS A 308 2.00 -24.83 44.27
CA LYS A 308 1.93 -24.65 42.82
C LYS A 308 0.61 -25.25 42.31
N ILE A 309 -0.15 -24.49 41.52
CA ILE A 309 -1.44 -24.93 40.98
C ILE A 309 -1.31 -25.42 39.53
N PHE A 310 -1.97 -26.53 39.23
CA PHE A 310 -2.07 -27.16 37.90
C PHE A 310 -3.54 -27.35 37.52
N LEU A 311 -3.82 -27.87 36.32
CA LEU A 311 -5.20 -28.05 35.82
C LEU A 311 -6.09 -28.89 36.76
N ASN A 312 -5.51 -29.82 37.51
CA ASN A 312 -6.27 -30.65 38.46
C ASN A 312 -6.70 -29.88 39.73
N ASP A 313 -6.09 -28.72 40.01
CA ASP A 313 -6.38 -27.89 41.19
C ASP A 313 -7.43 -26.81 40.93
N ILE A 314 -7.73 -26.52 39.67
CA ILE A 314 -8.54 -25.38 39.26
C ILE A 314 -9.60 -25.77 38.24
N TYR A 315 -10.54 -24.87 38.00
CA TYR A 315 -11.41 -24.88 36.83
C TYR A 315 -11.61 -23.44 36.33
N PHE A 316 -12.09 -23.31 35.10
CA PHE A 316 -12.34 -22.01 34.46
C PHE A 316 -13.84 -21.81 34.28
N ALA A 317 -14.39 -20.71 34.81
CA ALA A 317 -15.83 -20.43 34.73
C ALA A 317 -16.13 -18.94 34.54
N PHE A 318 -17.30 -18.64 34.00
CA PHE A 318 -17.88 -17.29 33.93
C PHE A 318 -18.89 -17.12 35.07
N PRO A 319 -19.12 -15.90 35.63
CA PRO A 319 -18.46 -14.65 35.27
C PRO A 319 -17.08 -14.46 35.92
N TYR A 320 -16.20 -13.77 35.20
CA TYR A 320 -15.00 -13.18 35.76
C TYR A 320 -15.36 -12.12 36.81
N GLN A 321 -14.64 -12.11 37.94
CA GLN A 321 -14.80 -11.12 38.99
C GLN A 321 -13.62 -10.14 39.00
N SER A 322 -13.88 -8.88 39.36
CA SER A 322 -12.82 -7.86 39.42
C SER A 322 -11.64 -8.30 40.30
N GLY A 323 -10.43 -8.24 39.74
CA GLY A 323 -9.19 -8.69 40.39
C GLY A 323 -8.97 -10.20 40.44
N GLN A 324 -9.87 -11.00 39.85
CA GLN A 324 -9.68 -12.44 39.67
C GLN A 324 -8.54 -12.72 38.68
N LEU A 325 -7.89 -13.85 38.82
CA LEU A 325 -6.99 -14.38 37.80
C LEU A 325 -7.82 -14.77 36.59
N ASP A 326 -7.54 -14.15 35.46
CA ASP A 326 -8.09 -14.49 34.17
C ASP A 326 -7.56 -15.85 33.68
N SER A 327 -8.43 -16.67 33.09
CA SER A 327 -8.05 -17.92 32.43
C SER A 327 -6.93 -17.75 31.39
N GLU A 328 -6.85 -16.62 30.68
CA GLU A 328 -5.80 -16.31 29.69
C GLU A 328 -4.43 -16.08 30.33
N LYS A 329 -4.41 -15.53 31.55
CA LYS A 329 -3.18 -15.19 32.27
C LYS A 329 -2.64 -16.36 33.11
N TRP A 330 -3.47 -17.37 33.36
CA TRP A 330 -3.07 -18.52 34.15
C TRP A 330 -1.92 -19.30 33.49
N LYS A 331 -0.96 -19.72 34.31
CA LYS A 331 0.17 -20.56 33.87
C LYS A 331 0.30 -21.77 34.79
N PRO A 332 0.57 -22.98 34.26
CA PRO A 332 0.88 -24.14 35.08
C PRO A 332 2.02 -23.84 36.06
N GLY A 333 1.83 -24.21 37.33
CA GLY A 333 2.82 -23.97 38.38
C GLY A 333 2.79 -22.56 38.99
N THR A 334 1.75 -21.76 38.71
CA THR A 334 1.45 -20.52 39.46
C THR A 334 1.44 -20.79 40.95
N ILE A 335 2.03 -19.91 41.77
CA ILE A 335 2.19 -20.16 43.21
C ILE A 335 1.24 -19.28 44.01
N VAL A 336 0.50 -19.87 44.94
CA VAL A 336 -0.47 -19.15 45.77
C VAL A 336 0.21 -18.56 47.02
N LYS A 337 -0.12 -17.31 47.37
CA LYS A 337 0.45 -16.56 48.51
C LYS A 337 -0.34 -16.73 49.82
N LYS A 338 -1.55 -17.29 49.75
CA LYS A 338 -2.43 -17.58 50.90
C LYS A 338 -3.23 -18.86 50.68
N ASN A 339 -3.99 -19.30 51.69
CA ASN A 339 -4.93 -20.41 51.53
C ASN A 339 -6.15 -19.95 50.72
N ILE A 340 -6.64 -20.79 49.80
CA ILE A 340 -7.84 -20.55 48.97
C ILE A 340 -8.80 -21.73 49.17
N LEU A 341 -10.07 -21.42 49.43
CA LEU A 341 -11.12 -22.42 49.62
C LEU A 341 -11.57 -23.02 48.27
N ALA A 342 -12.19 -24.20 48.30
CA ALA A 342 -12.85 -24.76 47.11
C ALA A 342 -13.94 -23.80 46.58
N ASP A 343 -14.14 -23.82 45.27
CA ASP A 343 -15.06 -22.99 44.48
C ASP A 343 -14.89 -21.47 44.61
N SER A 344 -13.82 -21.03 45.28
CA SER A 344 -13.50 -19.61 45.42
C SER A 344 -12.71 -19.08 44.22
N PRO A 345 -12.90 -17.81 43.84
CA PRO A 345 -12.10 -17.17 42.80
C PRO A 345 -10.65 -17.02 43.27
N ILE A 346 -9.71 -17.38 42.41
CA ILE A 346 -8.28 -17.13 42.64
C ILE A 346 -7.99 -15.71 42.18
N LYS A 347 -7.55 -14.80 43.08
CA LYS A 347 -7.26 -13.40 42.73
C LYS A 347 -5.81 -13.18 42.28
N GLU A 348 -5.57 -12.22 41.39
CA GLU A 348 -4.22 -11.90 40.89
C GLU A 348 -3.27 -11.46 42.03
N VAL A 349 -3.79 -10.72 43.02
CA VAL A 349 -3.02 -10.28 44.18
C VAL A 349 -2.51 -11.45 45.02
N ASP A 350 -3.26 -12.57 45.03
CA ASP A 350 -3.03 -13.74 45.86
C ASP A 350 -2.07 -14.76 45.22
N ILE A 351 -1.53 -14.47 44.03
CA ILE A 351 -0.64 -15.37 43.30
C ILE A 351 0.69 -14.70 42.96
N ARG A 352 1.70 -15.53 42.68
CA ARG A 352 2.90 -15.11 41.95
C ARG A 352 3.08 -16.03 40.73
N PRO A 353 3.50 -15.47 39.58
CA PRO A 353 3.73 -16.29 38.38
C PRO A 353 4.83 -17.33 38.62
N PRO A 354 4.81 -18.47 37.90
CA PRO A 354 5.91 -19.42 37.93
C PRO A 354 7.19 -18.76 37.42
N LYS A 355 8.37 -19.31 37.78
CA LYS A 355 9.64 -18.86 37.20
C LYS A 355 9.53 -18.89 35.68
N GLN A 356 9.82 -17.75 35.04
CA GLN A 356 9.68 -17.58 33.60
C GLN A 356 10.63 -18.55 32.88
N SER A 357 10.12 -19.25 31.87
CA SER A 357 10.97 -20.08 31.01
C SER A 357 12.04 -19.21 30.36
N ARG A 358 13.29 -19.68 30.37
CA ARG A 358 14.43 -19.00 29.72
C ARG A 358 14.19 -18.75 28.22
N ASN A 359 13.29 -19.52 27.59
CA ASN A 359 13.06 -19.54 26.15
C ASN A 359 11.98 -18.56 25.66
N LEU A 360 11.28 -17.84 26.55
CA LEU A 360 10.18 -16.96 26.14
C LEU A 360 10.59 -15.85 25.15
N PRO A 361 11.73 -15.13 25.33
CA PRO A 361 12.15 -14.11 24.36
C PRO A 361 12.37 -14.67 22.94
N LEU A 362 12.93 -15.88 22.84
CA LEU A 362 13.13 -16.56 21.56
C LEU A 362 11.79 -16.95 20.91
N LYS A 363 10.82 -17.41 21.70
CA LYS A 363 9.48 -17.73 21.17
C LYS A 363 8.82 -16.49 20.55
N HIS A 364 8.90 -15.33 21.22
CA HIS A 364 8.37 -14.08 20.67
C HIS A 364 9.10 -13.69 19.37
N ALA A 365 10.44 -13.74 19.37
CA ALA A 365 11.23 -13.48 18.17
C ALA A 365 10.83 -14.37 16.98
N ILE A 366 10.52 -15.65 17.22
CA ILE A 366 10.02 -16.57 16.18
C ILE A 366 8.68 -16.10 15.60
N HIS A 367 7.75 -15.65 16.45
CA HIS A 367 6.47 -15.14 15.96
C HIS A 367 6.64 -13.85 15.15
N ASP A 368 7.47 -12.92 15.62
CA ASP A 368 7.70 -11.64 14.95
C ASP A 368 8.37 -11.85 13.57
N VAL A 369 9.35 -12.76 13.49
CA VAL A 369 10.01 -13.10 12.21
C VAL A 369 9.02 -13.74 11.23
N LYS A 370 8.16 -14.66 11.71
CA LYS A 370 7.11 -15.25 10.87
C LYS A 370 6.11 -14.21 10.38
N ALA A 371 5.71 -13.28 11.25
CA ALA A 371 4.80 -12.21 10.89
C ALA A 371 5.40 -11.34 9.77
N LEU A 372 6.67 -10.93 9.91
CA LEU A 372 7.34 -10.11 8.92
C LEU A 372 7.54 -10.85 7.58
N LEU A 373 7.85 -12.15 7.59
CA LEU A 373 7.92 -12.98 6.38
C LEU A 373 6.55 -13.05 5.67
N ASN A 374 5.47 -13.26 6.43
CA ASN A 374 4.12 -13.31 5.88
C ASN A 374 3.69 -11.97 5.29
N GLU A 375 4.00 -10.87 5.98
CA GLU A 375 3.73 -9.50 5.49
C GLU A 375 4.48 -9.23 4.19
N ALA A 376 5.74 -9.66 4.11
CA ALA A 376 6.55 -9.58 2.89
C ALA A 376 6.13 -10.58 1.81
N LYS A 377 5.18 -11.49 2.09
CA LYS A 377 4.80 -12.60 1.21
C LYS A 377 5.98 -13.48 0.79
N ILE A 378 6.98 -13.60 1.66
CA ILE A 378 8.16 -14.44 1.42
C ILE A 378 7.89 -15.84 1.98
N ILE A 379 7.80 -16.80 1.07
CA ILE A 379 7.58 -18.21 1.40
C ILE A 379 8.94 -18.91 1.45
N LEU A 380 9.20 -19.62 2.54
CA LEU A 380 10.38 -20.48 2.68
C LEU A 380 10.04 -21.89 2.20
N GLY A 381 10.98 -22.55 1.52
CA GLY A 381 10.86 -23.99 1.19
C GLY A 381 11.05 -24.88 2.41
N ASP A 382 11.11 -26.20 2.22
CA ASP A 382 11.20 -27.16 3.33
C ASP A 382 12.64 -27.37 3.85
N GLU A 383 13.64 -27.02 3.05
CA GLU A 383 15.06 -27.23 3.36
C GLU A 383 15.75 -25.91 3.74
N PHE A 384 15.80 -25.61 5.04
CA PHE A 384 16.59 -24.49 5.56
C PHE A 384 17.06 -24.75 6.99
N LYS A 385 18.05 -23.97 7.44
CA LYS A 385 18.47 -23.91 8.85
C LYS A 385 18.33 -22.50 9.38
N ILE A 386 17.66 -22.33 10.52
CA ILE A 386 17.47 -20.99 11.14
C ILE A 386 18.38 -20.82 12.35
N GLU A 387 19.08 -19.69 12.34
CA GLU A 387 19.93 -19.21 13.42
C GLU A 387 19.46 -17.83 13.89
N TYR A 388 19.26 -17.68 15.21
CA TYR A 388 19.04 -16.39 15.85
C TYR A 388 20.34 -15.85 16.38
N SER A 389 20.90 -14.84 15.70
CA SER A 389 22.12 -14.18 16.16
C SER A 389 21.75 -13.06 17.13
N HIS A 390 22.02 -13.24 18.43
CA HIS A 390 21.61 -12.31 19.49
C HIS A 390 22.79 -11.66 20.23
N HIS A 391 24.03 -12.06 19.96
CA HIS A 391 25.29 -11.44 20.43
C HIS A 391 25.38 -11.21 21.95
N TYR A 392 24.70 -10.18 22.46
CA TYR A 392 24.61 -9.83 23.87
C TYR A 392 23.50 -10.59 24.63
N GLY A 393 23.22 -11.83 24.22
CA GLY A 393 22.21 -12.71 24.82
C GLY A 393 20.77 -12.50 24.29
N ILE A 394 19.98 -13.57 24.33
CA ILE A 394 18.64 -13.64 23.70
C ILE A 394 17.65 -12.56 24.18
N LYS A 395 17.80 -12.04 25.41
CA LYS A 395 16.96 -10.94 25.92
C LYS A 395 17.13 -9.63 25.17
N ASN A 396 18.27 -9.44 24.50
CA ASN A 396 18.59 -8.25 23.72
C ASN A 396 18.32 -8.42 22.23
N PHE A 397 17.78 -9.57 21.79
CA PHE A 397 17.63 -9.90 20.38
C PHE A 397 16.94 -8.79 19.59
N HIS A 398 15.76 -8.33 20.02
CA HIS A 398 15.00 -7.26 19.33
C HIS A 398 15.76 -5.93 19.19
N LYS A 399 16.78 -5.67 20.01
CA LYS A 399 17.62 -4.47 19.89
C LYS A 399 18.85 -4.74 19.03
N ILE A 400 19.53 -5.86 19.29
CA ILE A 400 20.77 -6.21 18.63
C ILE A 400 20.73 -7.68 18.23
N GLY A 401 20.64 -7.90 16.92
CA GLY A 401 20.61 -9.23 16.34
C GLY A 401 20.14 -9.25 14.90
N ALA A 402 19.98 -10.47 14.41
CA ALA A 402 19.29 -10.78 13.17
C ALA A 402 18.90 -12.27 13.18
N THR A 403 17.82 -12.61 12.49
CA THR A 403 17.51 -14.01 12.17
C THR A 403 18.12 -14.35 10.82
N ILE A 404 18.90 -15.42 10.76
CA ILE A 404 19.61 -15.88 9.59
C ILE A 404 19.01 -17.22 9.17
N ILE A 405 18.36 -17.24 8.01
CA ILE A 405 17.76 -18.42 7.41
C ILE A 405 18.69 -18.89 6.31
N ASN A 406 19.44 -19.96 6.56
CA ASN A 406 20.37 -20.54 5.59
C ASN A 406 19.58 -21.45 4.65
N CYS A 407 19.44 -21.03 3.40
CA CYS A 407 18.74 -21.78 2.36
C CYS A 407 19.70 -22.72 1.62
N ILE A 408 20.91 -22.23 1.31
CA ILE A 408 21.93 -22.97 0.57
C ILE A 408 23.28 -22.69 1.20
N ASN A 409 24.11 -23.71 1.38
CA ASN A 409 25.53 -23.55 1.70
C ASN A 409 26.33 -24.71 1.08
N ARG A 410 26.89 -24.47 -0.11
CA ARG A 410 27.77 -25.36 -0.88
C ARG A 410 28.97 -24.56 -1.38
N GLU A 411 29.36 -24.67 -2.64
CA GLU A 411 30.34 -23.76 -3.30
C GLU A 411 29.94 -22.28 -3.22
N TYR A 412 28.65 -22.02 -3.03
CA TYR A 412 28.10 -20.70 -2.71
C TYR A 412 27.07 -20.83 -1.58
N ALA A 413 26.77 -19.72 -0.94
CA ALA A 413 25.74 -19.62 0.08
C ALA A 413 24.62 -18.67 -0.35
N LYS A 414 23.40 -19.04 0.04
CA LYS A 414 22.22 -18.17 0.00
C LYS A 414 21.57 -18.16 1.36
N LYS A 415 21.36 -16.96 1.91
CA LYS A 415 20.66 -16.76 3.17
C LYS A 415 19.57 -15.71 3.01
N ILE A 416 18.49 -15.86 3.77
CA ILE A 416 17.52 -14.80 4.01
C ILE A 416 17.78 -14.27 5.41
N ILE A 417 18.04 -12.97 5.52
CA ILE A 417 18.31 -12.29 6.78
C ILE A 417 17.10 -11.43 7.11
N VAL A 418 16.58 -11.60 8.32
CA VAL A 418 15.43 -10.86 8.83
C VAL A 418 15.88 -9.99 10.00
N GLN A 419 15.66 -8.69 9.88
CA GLN A 419 15.76 -7.74 10.98
C GLN A 419 14.37 -7.22 11.37
N LEU A 420 14.05 -7.32 12.65
CA LEU A 420 12.82 -6.78 13.23
C LEU A 420 12.91 -5.25 13.37
N PRO A 421 11.78 -4.54 13.55
CA PRO A 421 11.77 -3.09 13.72
C PRO A 421 12.73 -2.60 14.81
N GLY A 422 13.54 -1.59 14.50
CA GLY A 422 14.54 -0.98 15.38
C GLY A 422 15.79 -1.84 15.65
N GLN A 423 15.92 -3.01 15.03
CA GLN A 423 17.02 -3.94 15.29
C GLN A 423 18.31 -3.51 14.57
N LYS A 424 19.44 -3.73 15.24
CA LYS A 424 20.79 -3.46 14.70
C LYS A 424 21.63 -4.74 14.66
N HIS A 425 22.56 -4.82 13.72
CA HIS A 425 23.57 -5.87 13.72
C HIS A 425 24.97 -5.28 13.97
N PRO A 426 25.79 -5.88 14.86
CA PRO A 426 27.11 -5.34 15.19
C PRO A 426 28.04 -5.20 13.98
N LYS A 427 28.96 -4.25 14.07
CA LYS A 427 30.00 -4.01 13.07
C LYS A 427 30.99 -5.17 13.02
N HIS A 428 31.14 -5.76 11.85
CA HIS A 428 31.96 -6.95 11.60
C HIS A 428 32.57 -6.93 10.19
N TYR A 429 33.48 -7.85 9.92
CA TYR A 429 33.96 -8.14 8.58
C TYR A 429 34.16 -9.66 8.42
N HIS A 430 34.31 -10.08 7.17
CA HIS A 430 34.65 -11.44 6.79
C HIS A 430 36.04 -11.50 6.17
N LYS A 431 36.88 -12.46 6.54
CA LYS A 431 38.26 -12.54 6.01
C LYS A 431 38.30 -13.21 4.64
N ARG A 432 37.44 -14.22 4.42
CA ARG A 432 37.39 -15.02 3.19
C ARG A 432 36.15 -14.70 2.35
N LYS A 433 35.00 -14.55 3.01
CA LYS A 433 33.70 -14.46 2.35
C LYS A 433 33.51 -13.13 1.62
N GLU A 434 33.18 -13.21 0.34
CA GLU A 434 32.54 -12.12 -0.41
C GLU A 434 31.03 -12.31 -0.33
N GLU A 435 30.29 -11.23 -0.08
CA GLU A 435 28.84 -11.28 -0.01
C GLU A 435 28.19 -10.08 -0.70
N THR A 436 27.02 -10.32 -1.28
CA THR A 436 26.15 -9.28 -1.82
C THR A 436 24.82 -9.37 -1.13
N PHE A 437 24.37 -8.24 -0.58
CA PHE A 437 23.00 -8.10 -0.07
C PHE A 437 22.07 -7.66 -1.20
N GLN A 438 20.87 -8.19 -1.24
CA GLN A 438 19.75 -7.65 -2.01
C GLN A 438 18.54 -7.48 -1.11
N VAL A 439 17.98 -6.27 -1.04
CA VAL A 439 16.80 -6.01 -0.22
C VAL A 439 15.57 -6.59 -0.89
N LEU A 440 14.80 -7.39 -0.15
CA LEU A 440 13.56 -8.02 -0.62
C LEU A 440 12.33 -7.27 -0.09
N TYR A 441 12.39 -6.78 1.15
CA TYR A 441 11.31 -6.07 1.82
C TYR A 441 11.85 -5.08 2.87
N GLY A 442 11.15 -3.96 3.05
CA GLY A 442 11.53 -2.92 4.02
C GLY A 442 12.72 -2.07 3.57
N VAL A 443 13.34 -1.38 4.52
CA VAL A 443 14.50 -0.50 4.28
C VAL A 443 15.68 -0.98 5.10
N LEU A 444 16.81 -1.20 4.42
CA LEU A 444 18.08 -1.57 5.04
C LEU A 444 19.00 -0.36 5.07
N HIS A 445 19.40 0.04 6.28
CA HIS A 445 20.50 0.97 6.46
C HIS A 445 21.77 0.16 6.65
N SER A 446 22.85 0.56 5.99
CA SER A 446 24.15 -0.09 6.13
C SER A 446 25.28 0.92 6.22
N ASP A 447 26.24 0.64 7.11
CA ASP A 447 27.55 1.28 7.10
C ASP A 447 28.52 0.34 6.40
N LEU A 448 29.16 0.81 5.32
CA LEU A 448 30.20 0.09 4.59
C LEU A 448 31.48 0.92 4.61
N ASN A 449 32.47 0.50 5.40
CA ASN A 449 33.73 1.21 5.60
C ASN A 449 33.55 2.70 5.99
N GLY A 450 32.60 3.00 6.89
CA GLY A 450 32.32 4.37 7.34
C GLY A 450 31.38 5.16 6.43
N LYS A 451 30.92 4.58 5.31
CA LYS A 451 29.96 5.21 4.39
C LYS A 451 28.57 4.63 4.62
N ASN A 452 27.63 5.49 5.00
CA ASN A 452 26.23 5.11 5.15
C ASN A 452 25.56 4.96 3.78
N LYS A 453 24.79 3.89 3.63
CA LYS A 453 23.92 3.59 2.49
C LYS A 453 22.51 3.27 2.99
N ILE A 454 21.52 3.71 2.23
CA ILE A 454 20.11 3.36 2.42
C ILE A 454 19.71 2.55 1.19
N LEU A 455 19.20 1.35 1.41
CA LEU A 455 18.84 0.41 0.36
C LEU A 455 17.34 0.12 0.43
N TYR A 456 16.69 0.16 -0.74
CA TYR A 456 15.28 -0.14 -0.95
C TYR A 456 15.11 -1.49 -1.65
N PRO A 457 13.91 -2.09 -1.67
CA PRO A 457 13.67 -3.35 -2.36
C PRO A 457 14.20 -3.36 -3.80
N GLY A 458 15.00 -4.36 -4.13
CA GLY A 458 15.70 -4.49 -5.41
C GLY A 458 17.14 -3.94 -5.43
N ASP A 459 17.50 -3.02 -4.53
CA ASP A 459 18.86 -2.49 -4.42
C ASP A 459 19.84 -3.58 -3.94
N THR A 460 21.08 -3.47 -4.39
CA THR A 460 22.16 -4.40 -4.03
C THR A 460 23.33 -3.70 -3.34
N LEU A 461 23.99 -4.41 -2.43
CA LEU A 461 25.19 -3.96 -1.75
C LEU A 461 26.25 -5.07 -1.70
N LEU A 462 27.31 -4.91 -2.49
CA LEU A 462 28.49 -5.77 -2.43
C LEU A 462 29.35 -5.41 -1.22
N VAL A 463 29.75 -6.43 -0.47
CA VAL A 463 30.69 -6.38 0.65
C VAL A 463 31.86 -7.29 0.31
N GLN A 464 33.00 -6.68 0.06
CA GLN A 464 34.24 -7.38 -0.26
C GLN A 464 34.88 -7.98 1.01
N PRO A 465 35.69 -9.05 0.89
CA PRO A 465 36.47 -9.57 1.99
C PRO A 465 37.33 -8.48 2.65
N GLY A 466 37.44 -8.53 3.97
CA GLY A 466 38.17 -7.55 4.79
C GLY A 466 37.43 -6.23 5.05
N VAL A 467 36.27 -6.00 4.42
CA VAL A 467 35.55 -4.74 4.57
C VAL A 467 34.64 -4.75 5.80
N TRP A 468 34.90 -3.80 6.70
CA TRP A 468 34.05 -3.55 7.86
C TRP A 468 32.67 -3.05 7.43
N HIS A 469 31.63 -3.71 7.95
CA HIS A 469 30.26 -3.34 7.69
C HIS A 469 29.34 -3.60 8.89
N SER A 470 28.21 -2.91 8.91
CA SER A 470 27.08 -3.15 9.81
C SER A 470 25.78 -2.78 9.12
N PHE A 471 24.66 -3.22 9.68
CA PHE A 471 23.34 -2.94 9.12
C PHE A 471 22.26 -2.83 10.20
N TRP A 472 21.24 -2.03 9.94
CA TRP A 472 20.09 -1.82 10.83
C TRP A 472 18.84 -1.43 10.04
N THR A 473 17.70 -1.44 10.72
CA THR A 473 16.42 -1.03 10.16
C THR A 473 15.58 -0.31 11.20
N ASP A 474 14.79 0.67 10.76
CA ASP A 474 13.85 1.39 11.61
C ASP A 474 12.52 0.64 11.73
N ALA A 475 11.98 0.14 10.61
CA ALA A 475 10.64 -0.44 10.52
C ALA A 475 10.62 -1.96 10.26
N GLY A 476 11.79 -2.60 10.15
CA GLY A 476 11.91 -4.00 9.79
C GLY A 476 12.39 -4.17 8.34
N CYS A 477 13.19 -5.19 8.10
CA CYS A 477 13.77 -5.46 6.79
C CYS A 477 14.01 -6.95 6.59
N ILE A 478 13.78 -7.41 5.36
CA ILE A 478 14.20 -8.72 4.89
C ILE A 478 15.08 -8.52 3.66
N PHE A 479 16.27 -9.09 3.69
CA PHE A 479 17.23 -9.04 2.60
C PHE A 479 17.89 -10.40 2.44
N GLU A 480 18.29 -10.73 1.23
CA GLU A 480 19.08 -11.94 0.99
C GLU A 480 20.57 -11.64 0.93
N GLU A 481 21.37 -12.60 1.42
CA GLU A 481 22.82 -12.66 1.26
C GLU A 481 23.10 -13.73 0.21
N VAL A 482 23.72 -13.32 -0.90
CA VAL A 482 24.35 -14.23 -1.85
C VAL A 482 25.85 -14.10 -1.67
N SER A 483 26.52 -15.19 -1.32
CA SER A 483 27.93 -15.16 -0.94
C SER A 483 28.68 -16.39 -1.41
N THR A 484 30.02 -16.31 -1.38
CA THR A 484 30.86 -17.52 -1.38
C THR A 484 30.53 -18.41 -0.17
N THR A 485 30.97 -19.66 -0.16
CA THR A 485 30.74 -20.60 0.95
C THR A 485 30.90 -19.95 2.33
N HIS A 486 29.91 -20.18 3.20
CA HIS A 486 29.97 -19.71 4.58
C HIS A 486 30.83 -20.65 5.43
N PHE A 487 31.78 -20.07 6.17
CA PHE A 487 32.58 -20.75 7.18
C PHE A 487 32.30 -20.17 8.57
N ASP A 488 32.25 -21.03 9.58
CA ASP A 488 31.88 -20.64 10.94
C ASP A 488 32.94 -19.81 11.68
N ASP A 489 34.17 -19.84 11.19
CA ASP A 489 35.35 -19.14 11.72
C ASP A 489 35.67 -17.84 10.98
N ASP A 490 34.80 -17.36 10.10
CA ASP A 490 35.08 -16.25 9.19
C ASP A 490 34.39 -14.92 9.55
N SER A 491 33.81 -14.77 10.75
CA SER A 491 33.20 -13.51 11.21
C SER A 491 34.00 -12.87 12.34
N PHE A 492 34.50 -11.66 12.10
CA PHE A 492 35.28 -10.89 13.08
C PHE A 492 34.55 -9.60 13.47
N TYR A 493 34.27 -9.41 14.75
CA TYR A 493 33.49 -8.30 15.26
C TYR A 493 34.38 -7.20 15.84
N LYS A 494 33.94 -5.94 15.73
CA LYS A 494 34.69 -4.79 16.27
C LYS A 494 34.71 -4.81 17.81
N ASP A 495 33.63 -5.31 18.42
CA ASP A 495 33.61 -5.57 19.86
C ASP A 495 34.31 -6.90 20.16
N LYS A 496 35.44 -6.82 20.84
CA LYS A 496 36.25 -7.99 21.23
C LYS A 496 35.47 -8.98 22.09
N LYS A 497 34.52 -8.51 22.92
CA LYS A 497 33.71 -9.39 23.77
C LYS A 497 32.91 -10.39 22.96
N ILE A 498 32.45 -10.02 21.76
CA ILE A 498 31.70 -10.93 20.87
C ILE A 498 32.64 -12.01 20.31
N ASN A 499 33.89 -11.66 20.01
CA ASN A 499 34.88 -12.59 19.48
C ASN A 499 35.30 -13.63 20.52
N ASP A 500 35.33 -13.25 21.81
CA ASP A 500 35.69 -14.14 22.91
C ASP A 500 34.56 -15.12 23.31
N MET A 501 33.32 -14.89 22.83
CA MET A 501 32.17 -15.75 23.13
C MET A 501 32.13 -17.01 22.25
N LYS A 502 31.80 -18.16 22.85
CA LYS A 502 31.49 -19.36 22.06
C LYS A 502 30.23 -19.12 21.24
N ARG A 503 30.17 -19.70 20.04
CA ARG A 503 29.04 -19.50 19.11
C ARG A 503 27.68 -19.79 19.75
N LYS A 504 27.58 -20.87 20.53
CA LYS A 504 26.37 -21.26 21.27
C LYS A 504 25.87 -20.23 22.29
N ASP A 505 26.74 -19.34 22.76
CA ASP A 505 26.41 -18.30 23.74
C ASP A 505 25.88 -17.02 23.08
N ARG A 506 26.07 -16.88 21.76
CA ARG A 506 25.66 -15.71 20.97
C ARG A 506 24.66 -16.01 19.85
N LYS A 507 24.41 -17.29 19.57
CA LYS A 507 23.52 -17.78 18.51
C LYS A 507 22.69 -18.97 19.00
N THR A 508 21.40 -18.99 18.67
CA THR A 508 20.51 -20.14 18.92
C THR A 508 20.01 -20.76 17.62
N PHE A 509 20.12 -22.08 17.50
CA PHE A 509 19.53 -22.86 16.40
C PHE A 509 18.12 -23.32 16.75
N VAL A 510 17.22 -23.38 15.76
CA VAL A 510 15.85 -23.88 15.93
C VAL A 510 15.61 -25.01 14.93
N ASN A 511 15.47 -26.23 15.43
CA ASN A 511 15.40 -27.45 14.59
C ASN A 511 13.98 -27.77 14.09
N HIS A 512 12.95 -27.18 14.70
CA HIS A 512 11.57 -27.28 14.23
C HIS A 512 10.85 -25.93 14.34
N TRP A 513 11.01 -25.09 13.33
CA TRP A 513 10.45 -23.73 13.26
C TRP A 513 8.95 -23.67 13.56
N GLY A 514 8.18 -24.69 13.16
CA GLY A 514 6.76 -24.81 13.45
C GLY A 514 6.42 -25.16 14.91
N ARG A 515 7.22 -26.00 15.57
CA ARG A 515 6.97 -26.55 16.93
C ARG A 515 7.77 -25.84 18.03
N PHE A 516 8.63 -24.89 17.67
CA PHE A 516 9.46 -24.12 18.60
C PHE A 516 10.42 -24.99 19.43
N GLU A 517 10.86 -26.13 18.88
CA GLU A 517 11.81 -26.99 19.55
C GLU A 517 13.21 -26.36 19.50
N ILE A 518 13.72 -26.07 20.70
CA ILE A 518 15.04 -25.49 20.93
C ILE A 518 15.93 -26.65 21.42
N PRO A 519 17.13 -26.83 20.83
CA PRO A 519 18.08 -27.82 21.33
C PRO A 519 18.36 -27.61 22.83
N ALA A 520 18.38 -28.71 23.59
CA ALA A 520 18.55 -28.71 25.05
C ALA A 520 19.86 -28.07 25.52
#